data_AF-A0A6G4WPJ1-F1
#
_entry.id   AF-A0A6G4WPJ1-F1
#
_cell.length_a   1.000
_cell.length_b   1.000
_cell.length_c   1.000
_cell.angle_alpha   90.00
_cell.angle_beta   90.00
_cell.angle_gamma   90.00
#
_symmetry.space_group_name_H-M   'P 1'
#
loop_
_entity.id
_entity.type
_entity.pdbx_description
1 polymer ?
#
loop_
_entity_poly.entity_id
_entity_poly.type
_entity_poly.pdbx_seq_one_letter_code
_entity_poly.pdbx_strand_id
1 'polypeptide(L)'
;MITLNFALNEVIDIAMHTMLSPRETLRPTYEQCESEEPVRPSLWWVREGSRIYLTGNSTRKNAPRDAFAEGYGPGGDDTSGIPGLDDGVIEVFPLDGPLTGACLYSALLCAQVDGHNTLTITLGDDVDEMRARHRSVPVAPYGLTTYTHGIVDLARAKGLRLAWSTGTARHLLNLTSPGPHGVSGHIVIGARSGKVLRAALTYPSDGATTQTTASGTNAVRELFAGLSPSPCPPGCDAPAVDACHARAAQ
;
A
#
# COMPACT_ATOMS: atom_id res chain seq x y z
N MET A 1 10.49 1.26 -22.37
CA MET A 1 10.95 1.71 -21.03
C MET A 1 9.76 2.11 -20.16
N ILE A 2 9.51 1.38 -19.06
CA ILE A 2 8.43 1.64 -18.10
C ILE A 2 9.05 1.94 -16.73
N THR A 3 8.56 2.94 -16.01
CA THR A 3 9.03 3.24 -14.65
C THR A 3 7.91 3.03 -13.65
N LEU A 4 8.07 2.03 -12.79
CA LEU A 4 7.14 1.67 -11.72
C LEU A 4 7.63 2.29 -10.41
N ASN A 5 6.70 2.74 -9.56
CA ASN A 5 7.04 3.34 -8.28
C ASN A 5 6.20 2.69 -7.19
N PHE A 6 6.87 1.97 -6.30
CA PHE A 6 6.24 1.31 -5.16
C PHE A 6 6.62 2.01 -3.86
N ALA A 7 5.70 2.03 -2.91
CA ALA A 7 6.02 2.40 -1.54
C ALA A 7 7.00 1.37 -0.97
N LEU A 8 8.20 1.80 -0.59
CA LEU A 8 9.27 0.88 -0.16
C LEU A 8 8.83 -0.01 1.01
N ASN A 9 8.00 0.50 1.91
CA ASN A 9 7.52 -0.26 3.07
C ASN A 9 6.49 -1.33 2.69
N GLU A 10 5.66 -1.09 1.67
CA GLU A 10 4.77 -2.12 1.13
C GLU A 10 5.59 -3.24 0.48
N VAL A 11 6.66 -2.88 -0.24
CA VAL A 11 7.59 -3.86 -0.81
C VAL A 11 8.30 -4.68 0.28
N ILE A 12 8.78 -4.02 1.34
CA ILE A 12 9.42 -4.69 2.48
C ILE A 12 8.46 -5.64 3.18
N ASP A 13 7.19 -5.26 3.34
CA ASP A 13 6.18 -6.10 3.97
C ASP A 13 5.90 -7.37 3.15
N ILE A 14 5.71 -7.22 1.83
CA ILE A 14 5.58 -8.34 0.89
C ILE A 14 6.82 -9.24 0.93
N ALA A 15 8.02 -8.64 0.90
CA ALA A 15 9.28 -9.36 0.95
C ALA A 15 9.43 -10.15 2.26
N MET A 16 9.13 -9.53 3.40
CA MET A 16 9.16 -10.19 4.71
C MET A 16 8.16 -11.36 4.75
N HIS A 17 6.91 -11.13 4.35
CA HIS A 17 5.89 -12.18 4.35
C HIS A 17 6.29 -13.37 3.47
N THR A 18 6.90 -13.11 2.33
CA THR A 18 7.40 -14.13 1.42
C THR A 18 8.59 -14.89 2.03
N MET A 19 9.55 -14.18 2.62
CA MET A 19 10.71 -14.77 3.31
C MET A 19 10.34 -15.66 4.49
N LEU A 20 9.30 -15.29 5.25
CA LEU A 20 8.84 -16.03 6.43
C LEU A 20 7.86 -17.17 6.09
N SER A 21 7.45 -17.31 4.84
CA SER A 21 6.52 -18.35 4.43
C SER A 21 7.21 -19.72 4.39
N PRO A 22 6.55 -20.81 4.86
CA PRO A 22 7.08 -22.16 4.71
C PRO A 22 7.35 -22.47 3.23
N ARG A 23 8.44 -23.20 2.93
CA ARG A 23 8.88 -23.44 1.55
C ARG A 23 7.82 -24.14 0.71
N GLU A 24 7.08 -25.06 1.31
CA GLU A 24 5.96 -25.79 0.69
C GLU A 24 4.76 -24.90 0.35
N THR A 25 4.73 -23.65 0.85
CA THR A 25 3.72 -22.64 0.53
C THR A 25 4.22 -21.60 -0.47
N LEU A 26 5.43 -21.76 -1.00
CA LEU A 26 5.95 -20.90 -2.05
C LEU A 26 5.57 -21.48 -3.43
N ARG A 27 5.19 -20.61 -4.37
CA ARG A 27 5.06 -20.95 -5.79
C ARG A 27 6.43 -20.86 -6.45
N PRO A 28 6.82 -21.84 -7.27
CA PRO A 28 8.00 -21.71 -8.10
C PRO A 28 7.84 -20.55 -9.07
N THR A 29 8.92 -19.83 -9.32
CA THR A 29 9.04 -18.88 -10.44
C THR A 29 9.16 -19.65 -11.76
N TYR A 30 8.98 -18.98 -12.90
CA TYR A 30 9.19 -19.60 -14.22
C TYR A 30 10.59 -20.22 -14.33
N GLU A 31 11.63 -19.46 -13.96
CA GLU A 31 13.01 -19.93 -13.96
C GLU A 31 13.24 -21.13 -13.04
N GLN A 32 12.59 -21.18 -11.87
CA GLN A 32 12.68 -22.31 -10.93
C GLN A 32 11.94 -23.55 -11.45
N CYS A 33 10.84 -23.36 -12.19
CA CYS A 33 10.15 -24.47 -12.85
C CYS A 33 11.02 -25.11 -13.94
N GLU A 34 11.73 -24.32 -14.73
CA GLU A 34 12.56 -24.84 -15.83
C GLU A 34 13.89 -25.45 -15.37
N SER A 35 14.46 -24.93 -14.27
CA SER A 35 15.80 -25.32 -13.80
C SER A 35 15.83 -26.50 -12.82
N GLU A 36 14.67 -27.03 -12.43
CA GLU A 36 14.54 -28.02 -11.34
C GLU A 36 15.15 -27.57 -9.99
N GLU A 37 15.42 -26.27 -9.83
CA GLU A 37 15.97 -25.73 -8.59
C GLU A 37 14.95 -25.75 -7.43
N PRO A 38 15.40 -25.83 -6.17
CA PRO A 38 14.52 -25.67 -5.02
C PRO A 38 13.80 -24.32 -5.07
N VAL A 39 12.49 -24.31 -4.79
CA VAL A 39 11.70 -23.08 -4.70
C VAL A 39 12.26 -22.16 -3.61
N ARG A 40 12.52 -20.90 -3.99
CA ARG A 40 13.02 -19.86 -3.09
C ARG A 40 12.07 -18.65 -3.03
N PRO A 41 12.06 -17.88 -1.93
CA PRO A 41 11.33 -16.62 -1.82
C PRO A 41 11.72 -15.64 -2.93
N SER A 42 10.73 -15.02 -3.58
CA SER A 42 10.97 -14.08 -4.68
C SER A 42 9.84 -13.05 -4.78
N LEU A 43 10.19 -11.85 -5.24
CA LEU A 43 9.22 -10.81 -5.62
C LEU A 43 8.93 -10.89 -7.11
N TRP A 44 7.67 -10.70 -7.47
CA TRP A 44 7.15 -10.68 -8.83
C TRP A 44 6.52 -9.31 -9.09
N TRP A 45 6.51 -8.86 -10.32
CA TRP A 45 5.42 -7.97 -10.73
C TRP A 45 4.60 -8.63 -11.83
N VAL A 46 3.34 -8.24 -11.86
CA VAL A 46 2.37 -8.80 -12.77
C VAL A 46 1.60 -7.65 -13.40
N ARG A 47 1.37 -7.79 -14.70
CA ARG A 47 0.55 -6.86 -15.46
C ARG A 47 -0.80 -7.50 -15.74
N GLU A 48 -1.86 -6.90 -15.21
CA GLU A 48 -3.25 -7.27 -15.50
C GLU A 48 -3.92 -6.12 -16.25
N GLY A 49 -4.08 -6.30 -17.57
CA GLY A 49 -4.56 -5.25 -18.47
C GLY A 49 -3.67 -4.00 -18.46
N SER A 50 -4.21 -2.88 -17.95
CA SER A 50 -3.49 -1.60 -17.83
C SER A 50 -2.85 -1.38 -16.46
N ARG A 51 -2.99 -2.34 -15.53
CA ARG A 51 -2.46 -2.22 -14.16
C ARG A 51 -1.21 -3.07 -14.01
N ILE A 52 -0.30 -2.61 -13.16
CA ILE A 52 0.92 -3.32 -12.81
C ILE A 52 1.01 -3.34 -11.29
N TYR A 53 1.22 -4.52 -10.71
CA TYR A 53 1.34 -4.72 -9.26
C TYR A 53 2.60 -5.51 -8.93
N LEU A 54 3.21 -5.20 -7.79
CA LEU A 54 4.28 -6.01 -7.19
C LEU A 54 3.69 -6.97 -6.16
N THR A 55 4.12 -8.23 -6.15
CA THR A 55 3.70 -9.26 -5.20
C THR A 55 4.86 -10.20 -4.85
N GLY A 56 4.61 -11.20 -3.99
CA GLY A 56 5.59 -12.23 -3.63
C GLY A 56 5.03 -13.62 -3.88
N ASN A 57 5.90 -14.62 -4.04
CA ASN A 57 5.51 -15.97 -4.45
C ASN A 57 4.91 -16.84 -3.33
N SER A 58 4.28 -16.28 -2.30
CA SER A 58 3.66 -17.06 -1.21
C SER A 58 2.16 -17.33 -1.46
N THR A 59 1.66 -18.55 -1.17
CA THR A 59 0.30 -19.01 -1.55
C THR A 59 -0.73 -19.03 -0.45
N ARG A 60 -0.53 -18.34 0.69
CA ARG A 60 -1.44 -18.56 1.82
C ARG A 60 -2.88 -18.24 1.42
N LYS A 61 -3.75 -19.24 1.54
CA LYS A 61 -5.21 -19.08 1.57
C LYS A 61 -5.52 -18.19 2.79
N ASN A 62 -6.07 -17.00 2.56
CA ASN A 62 -6.15 -15.89 3.52
C ASN A 62 -4.85 -15.07 3.73
N ALA A 63 -3.88 -15.12 2.82
CA ALA A 63 -2.95 -14.02 2.70
C ALA A 63 -3.80 -12.75 2.53
N PRO A 64 -3.57 -11.70 3.33
CA PRO A 64 -4.34 -10.48 3.17
C PRO A 64 -4.32 -10.05 1.70
N ARG A 65 -5.39 -9.43 1.23
CA ARG A 65 -5.42 -8.68 -0.05
C ARG A 65 -4.30 -7.62 -0.15
N ASP A 66 -3.48 -7.49 0.89
CA ASP A 66 -2.37 -6.57 1.11
C ASP A 66 -1.03 -7.11 0.56
N ALA A 67 -1.00 -8.25 -0.16
CA ALA A 67 0.19 -8.80 -0.81
C ALA A 67 0.57 -8.08 -2.13
N PHE A 68 0.01 -6.89 -2.37
CA PHE A 68 0.15 -6.15 -3.62
C PHE A 68 0.60 -4.71 -3.35
N ALA A 69 1.69 -4.28 -3.97
CA ALA A 69 1.99 -2.85 -4.11
C ALA A 69 1.47 -2.39 -5.49
N GLU A 70 0.58 -1.38 -5.48
CA GLU A 70 -0.28 -0.87 -6.57
C GLU A 70 -1.37 -1.82 -7.13
N GLY A 71 -2.59 -1.75 -6.57
CA GLY A 71 -3.82 -2.24 -7.21
C GLY A 71 -4.64 -3.27 -6.41
N TYR A 72 -5.94 -3.39 -6.71
CA TYR A 72 -6.71 -4.57 -6.33
C TYR A 72 -6.08 -5.77 -7.04
N GLY A 73 -5.64 -6.79 -6.30
CA GLY A 73 -5.12 -8.03 -6.87
C GLY A 73 -6.09 -8.66 -7.87
N PRO A 74 -5.59 -9.54 -8.76
CA PRO A 74 -6.37 -10.07 -9.86
C PRO A 74 -7.67 -10.70 -9.36
N GLY A 75 -8.76 -10.41 -10.06
CA GLY A 75 -10.09 -10.91 -9.74
C GLY A 75 -10.19 -12.39 -10.11
N GLY A 76 -9.52 -13.26 -9.36
CA GLY A 76 -9.50 -14.71 -9.59
C GLY A 76 -9.54 -15.47 -8.28
N ASP A 77 -10.24 -16.60 -8.28
CA ASP A 77 -10.23 -17.58 -7.20
C ASP A 77 -8.78 -18.04 -6.95
N ASP A 78 -8.32 -17.93 -5.70
CA ASP A 78 -6.97 -18.29 -5.22
C ASP A 78 -6.53 -19.74 -5.55
N THR A 79 -7.44 -20.54 -6.11
CA THR A 79 -7.32 -21.98 -6.33
C THR A 79 -6.99 -22.42 -7.77
N SER A 80 -7.07 -21.56 -8.78
CA SER A 80 -6.77 -21.97 -10.17
C SER A 80 -5.58 -21.25 -10.77
N GLY A 81 -4.43 -21.94 -10.73
CA GLY A 81 -3.42 -21.79 -11.77
C GLY A 81 -2.25 -20.91 -11.38
N ILE A 82 -1.07 -21.43 -11.70
CA ILE A 82 0.03 -20.67 -12.31
C ILE A 82 -0.57 -19.43 -13.00
N PRO A 83 -0.15 -18.18 -12.68
CA PRO A 83 -0.57 -17.04 -13.49
C PRO A 83 -0.26 -17.41 -14.94
N GLY A 84 -1.32 -17.49 -15.77
CA GLY A 84 -1.26 -18.15 -17.06
C GLY A 84 -0.06 -17.64 -17.85
N LEU A 85 0.59 -18.54 -18.58
CA LEU A 85 1.68 -18.22 -19.52
C LEU A 85 1.32 -17.10 -20.52
N ASP A 86 0.03 -16.73 -20.61
CA ASP A 86 -0.52 -15.69 -21.47
C ASP A 86 -0.79 -14.33 -20.78
N ASP A 87 -0.74 -14.25 -19.43
CA ASP A 87 -1.07 -13.04 -18.66
C ASP A 87 0.18 -12.40 -18.01
N GLY A 88 0.96 -11.68 -18.80
CA GLY A 88 1.68 -10.47 -18.35
C GLY A 88 2.63 -10.54 -17.14
N VAL A 89 3.12 -11.72 -16.74
CA VAL A 89 4.22 -11.85 -15.78
C VAL A 89 5.51 -11.51 -16.51
N ILE A 90 6.19 -10.47 -16.07
CA ILE A 90 7.27 -9.87 -16.85
C ILE A 90 8.64 -10.21 -16.23
N GLU A 91 8.90 -10.00 -14.93
CA GLU A 91 10.18 -10.44 -14.30
C GLU A 91 10.11 -10.76 -12.79
N VAL A 92 11.18 -11.40 -12.29
CA VAL A 92 11.33 -11.96 -10.95
C VAL A 92 12.62 -11.43 -10.30
N PHE A 93 12.54 -10.98 -9.04
CA PHE A 93 13.74 -10.79 -8.22
C PHE A 93 13.81 -11.81 -7.09
N PRO A 94 14.88 -12.64 -7.04
CA PRO A 94 15.13 -13.47 -5.88
C PRO A 94 15.38 -12.59 -4.66
N LEU A 95 14.73 -12.91 -3.54
CA LEU A 95 14.94 -12.17 -2.28
C LEU A 95 16.29 -12.50 -1.65
N ASP A 96 16.78 -13.72 -1.91
CA ASP A 96 18.12 -14.19 -1.56
C ASP A 96 18.86 -14.64 -2.82
N GLY A 97 20.04 -14.06 -3.07
CA GLY A 97 20.98 -14.53 -4.07
C GLY A 97 21.79 -15.72 -3.53
N PRO A 98 21.58 -16.97 -4.00
CA PRO A 98 22.33 -18.13 -3.51
C PRO A 98 23.82 -18.08 -3.88
N LEU A 99 24.18 -17.37 -4.96
CA LEU A 99 25.53 -17.36 -5.54
C LEU A 99 26.37 -16.13 -5.15
N THR A 100 25.73 -15.03 -4.77
CA THR A 100 26.40 -13.75 -4.49
C THR A 100 26.40 -13.39 -3.00
N GLY A 101 25.58 -14.05 -2.18
CA GLY A 101 25.37 -13.69 -0.77
C GLY A 101 24.62 -12.37 -0.57
N ALA A 102 24.16 -11.73 -1.66
CA ALA A 102 23.36 -10.52 -1.62
C ALA A 102 21.90 -10.86 -1.30
N CYS A 103 21.37 -10.27 -0.25
CA CYS A 103 19.97 -10.40 0.16
C CYS A 103 19.23 -9.10 -0.20
N LEU A 104 18.38 -9.14 -1.23
CA LEU A 104 17.58 -7.99 -1.66
C LEU A 104 16.73 -7.47 -0.49
N TYR A 105 16.16 -8.36 0.33
CA TYR A 105 15.42 -7.97 1.52
C TYR A 105 16.27 -7.13 2.49
N SER A 106 17.52 -7.51 2.74
CA SER A 106 18.43 -6.72 3.58
C SER A 106 18.74 -5.35 2.96
N ALA A 107 18.93 -5.28 1.63
CA ALA A 107 19.16 -4.02 0.93
C ALA A 107 17.93 -3.09 1.01
N LEU A 108 16.71 -3.64 0.92
CA LEU A 108 15.47 -2.88 1.09
C LEU A 108 15.34 -2.32 2.50
N LEU A 109 15.69 -3.11 3.53
CA LEU A 109 15.72 -2.64 4.93
C LEU A 109 16.76 -1.54 5.15
N CYS A 110 17.99 -1.71 4.62
CA CYS A 110 19.02 -0.66 4.70
C CYS A 110 18.56 0.63 4.02
N ALA A 111 17.98 0.54 2.82
CA ALA A 111 17.45 1.70 2.11
C ALA A 111 16.38 2.44 2.93
N GLN A 112 15.52 1.71 3.63
CA GLN A 112 14.53 2.30 4.53
C GLN A 112 15.18 2.99 5.74
N VAL A 113 16.19 2.36 6.37
CA VAL A 113 16.96 2.94 7.47
C VAL A 113 17.67 4.22 7.03
N ASP A 114 18.16 4.26 5.81
CA ASP A 114 18.78 5.43 5.17
C ASP A 114 17.75 6.50 4.77
N GLY A 115 16.47 6.26 5.04
CA GLY A 115 15.36 7.20 4.86
C GLY A 115 14.74 7.20 3.47
N HIS A 116 15.14 6.27 2.58
CA HIS A 116 14.42 6.07 1.33
C HIS A 116 13.02 5.54 1.61
N ASN A 117 12.08 5.89 0.74
CA ASN A 117 10.67 5.57 0.96
C ASN A 117 9.96 5.10 -0.30
N THR A 118 10.58 5.23 -1.47
CA THR A 118 10.04 4.74 -2.74
C THR A 118 11.03 3.77 -3.37
N LEU A 119 10.56 2.62 -3.81
CA LEU A 119 11.28 1.74 -4.71
C LEU A 119 10.86 2.06 -6.14
N THR A 120 11.80 2.52 -6.95
CA THR A 120 11.60 2.68 -8.38
C THR A 120 12.15 1.46 -9.08
N ILE A 121 11.34 0.87 -9.96
CA ILE A 121 11.76 -0.20 -10.86
C ILE A 121 11.67 0.36 -12.28
N THR A 122 12.77 0.30 -13.02
CA THR A 122 12.85 0.75 -14.40
C THR A 122 12.97 -0.46 -15.30
N LEU A 123 11.96 -0.69 -16.12
CA LEU A 123 11.89 -1.81 -17.06
C LEU A 123 12.44 -1.38 -18.40
N GLY A 124 13.52 -2.01 -18.83
CA GLY A 124 14.24 -1.72 -20.06
C GLY A 124 14.16 -2.87 -21.06
N ASP A 125 14.61 -2.64 -22.30
CA ASP A 125 14.71 -3.72 -23.29
C ASP A 125 15.98 -4.58 -23.07
N ASP A 126 16.95 -4.09 -22.29
CA ASP A 126 18.26 -4.73 -22.08
C ASP A 126 18.61 -5.04 -20.60
N VAL A 127 18.20 -4.20 -19.64
CA VAL A 127 18.48 -4.38 -18.20
C VAL A 127 17.40 -3.70 -17.36
N ASP A 128 16.90 -4.43 -16.36
CA ASP A 128 15.95 -3.91 -15.39
C ASP A 128 16.66 -3.41 -14.14
N GLU A 129 16.29 -2.20 -13.73
CA GLU A 129 17.00 -1.48 -12.68
C GLU A 129 16.09 -1.17 -11.50
N MET A 130 16.46 -1.68 -10.32
CA MET A 130 15.85 -1.31 -9.05
C MET A 130 16.65 -0.20 -8.37
N ARG A 131 15.99 0.91 -8.02
CA ARG A 131 16.59 1.99 -7.23
C ARG A 131 15.66 2.43 -6.11
N ALA A 132 16.16 2.42 -4.88
CA ALA A 132 15.52 3.13 -3.79
C ALA A 132 15.78 4.64 -3.92
N ARG A 133 14.75 5.47 -3.71
CA ARG A 133 14.85 6.92 -3.79
C ARG A 133 14.14 7.57 -2.61
N HIS A 134 14.60 8.76 -2.24
CA HIS A 134 13.79 9.69 -1.47
C HIS A 134 12.79 10.36 -2.42
N ARG A 135 11.50 10.20 -2.15
CA ARG A 135 10.44 10.98 -2.79
C ARG A 135 9.57 11.60 -1.71
N SER A 136 8.96 12.75 -1.99
CA SER A 136 7.92 13.34 -1.14
C SER A 136 6.59 12.58 -1.21
N VAL A 137 6.61 11.29 -1.59
CA VAL A 137 5.44 10.41 -1.55
C VAL A 137 5.32 9.91 -0.11
N PRO A 138 4.22 10.19 0.58
CA PRO A 138 4.05 9.74 1.96
C PRO A 138 3.84 8.23 1.97
N VAL A 139 4.83 7.48 2.46
CA VAL A 139 4.83 6.02 2.49
C VAL A 139 4.44 5.55 3.88
N ALA A 140 3.54 4.57 3.95
CA ALA A 140 3.06 4.03 5.21
C ALA A 140 4.25 3.46 6.01
N PRO A 141 4.39 3.75 7.31
CA PRO A 141 5.46 3.21 8.14
C PRO A 141 5.44 1.67 8.16
N TYR A 142 6.58 1.05 8.41
CA TYR A 142 6.66 -0.40 8.57
C TYR A 142 6.04 -0.88 9.89
N GLY A 143 5.65 -2.17 9.92
CA GLY A 143 5.15 -2.83 11.13
C GLY A 143 3.73 -2.45 11.52
N LEU A 144 2.95 -1.90 10.59
CA LEU A 144 1.51 -1.70 10.78
C LEU A 144 0.80 -3.05 10.88
N THR A 145 -0.22 -3.11 11.74
CA THR A 145 -1.04 -4.33 11.81
C THR A 145 -2.01 -4.40 10.63
N THR A 146 -2.43 -5.60 10.22
CA THR A 146 -3.50 -5.80 9.21
C THR A 146 -4.76 -4.99 9.52
N TYR A 147 -5.12 -4.83 10.80
CA TYR A 147 -6.25 -3.99 11.22
C TYR A 147 -6.02 -2.50 10.95
N THR A 148 -4.79 -2.03 11.10
CA THR A 148 -4.44 -0.64 10.77
C THR A 148 -4.49 -0.44 9.26
N HIS A 149 -3.97 -1.37 8.46
CA HIS A 149 -4.10 -1.35 7.00
C HIS A 149 -5.57 -1.28 6.57
N GLY A 150 -6.44 -2.11 7.12
CA GLY A 150 -7.87 -2.04 6.83
C GLY A 150 -8.53 -0.69 7.13
N ILE A 151 -8.05 0.06 8.13
CA ILE A 151 -8.52 1.44 8.41
C ILE A 151 -7.96 2.43 7.37
N VAL A 152 -6.71 2.28 6.97
CA VAL A 152 -6.09 3.09 5.90
C VAL A 152 -6.85 2.91 4.59
N ASP A 153 -7.21 1.67 4.25
CA ASP A 153 -7.99 1.37 3.05
C ASP A 153 -9.42 1.89 3.12
N LEU A 154 -10.06 1.85 4.29
CA LEU A 154 -11.34 2.52 4.48
C LEU A 154 -11.22 4.02 4.20
N ALA A 155 -10.20 4.70 4.73
CA ALA A 155 -9.98 6.12 4.46
C ALA A 155 -9.77 6.40 2.96
N ARG A 156 -8.99 5.56 2.28
CA ARG A 156 -8.77 5.63 0.83
C ARG A 156 -10.07 5.40 0.05
N ALA A 157 -10.88 4.43 0.43
CA ALA A 157 -12.18 4.13 -0.18
C ALA A 157 -13.20 5.27 0.00
N LYS A 158 -13.05 6.10 1.04
CA LYS A 158 -13.82 7.35 1.19
C LYS A 158 -13.28 8.52 0.35
N GLY A 159 -12.26 8.27 -0.48
CA GLY A 159 -11.66 9.28 -1.36
C GLY A 159 -10.75 10.27 -0.65
N LEU A 160 -10.30 9.96 0.56
CA LEU A 160 -9.37 10.82 1.30
C LEU A 160 -7.95 10.69 0.77
N ARG A 161 -7.28 11.83 0.61
CA ARG A 161 -5.84 11.91 0.37
C ARG A 161 -5.10 11.67 1.68
N LEU A 162 -4.10 10.80 1.60
CA LEU A 162 -3.38 10.27 2.73
C LEU A 162 -1.95 10.83 2.75
N ALA A 163 -1.50 11.34 3.89
CA ALA A 163 -0.13 11.80 4.07
C ALA A 163 0.46 11.38 5.41
N TRP A 164 1.49 10.53 5.36
CA TRP A 164 2.20 10.03 6.52
C TRP A 164 3.21 11.01 7.10
N SER A 165 3.33 11.00 8.43
CA SER A 165 4.42 11.59 9.18
C SER A 165 4.90 10.55 10.20
N THR A 166 6.14 10.11 10.06
CA THR A 166 6.71 9.06 10.91
C THR A 166 7.44 9.66 12.09
N GLY A 167 7.18 9.15 13.30
CA GLY A 167 7.93 9.50 14.50
C GLY A 167 8.31 8.27 15.31
N THR A 168 9.21 8.45 16.28
CA THR A 168 9.78 7.36 17.10
C THR A 168 8.77 6.76 18.09
N ALA A 169 7.82 7.55 18.57
CA ALA A 169 6.77 7.10 19.47
C ALA A 169 5.44 6.84 18.74
N ARG A 170 5.12 7.67 17.75
CA ARG A 170 3.85 7.68 17.04
C ARG A 170 4.06 8.02 15.57
N HIS A 171 3.28 7.38 14.71
CA HIS A 171 3.06 7.81 13.34
C HIS A 171 1.75 8.60 13.26
N LEU A 172 1.71 9.58 12.37
CA LEU A 172 0.50 10.31 12.01
C LEU A 172 0.17 10.00 10.56
N LEU A 173 -1.07 9.63 10.31
CA LEU A 173 -1.64 9.59 8.97
C LEU A 173 -2.59 10.76 8.83
N ASN A 174 -2.16 11.82 8.16
CA ASN A 174 -2.98 12.97 7.86
C ASN A 174 -3.94 12.64 6.72
N LEU A 175 -5.15 13.17 6.83
CA LEU A 175 -6.27 12.89 5.96
C LEU A 175 -6.83 14.20 5.44
N THR A 176 -6.96 14.32 4.13
CA THR A 176 -7.53 15.52 3.51
C THR A 176 -8.46 15.12 2.39
N SER A 177 -9.65 15.71 2.34
CA SER A 177 -10.51 15.56 1.18
C SER A 177 -9.90 16.27 -0.04
N PRO A 178 -10.26 15.87 -1.27
CA PRO A 178 -9.74 16.49 -2.49
C PRO A 178 -10.09 17.97 -2.64
N GLY A 179 -11.28 18.36 -2.16
CA GLY A 179 -11.80 19.73 -2.21
C GLY A 179 -11.90 20.39 -0.82
N PRO A 180 -12.05 21.73 -0.78
CA PRO A 180 -11.98 22.52 0.46
C PRO A 180 -13.16 22.28 1.42
N HIS A 181 -14.29 21.78 0.93
CA HIS A 181 -15.50 21.51 1.71
C HIS A 181 -15.62 20.06 2.19
N GLY A 182 -14.55 19.28 2.08
CA GLY A 182 -14.55 17.89 2.53
C GLY A 182 -13.89 17.70 3.89
N VAL A 183 -14.08 16.51 4.46
CA VAL A 183 -13.50 16.09 5.75
C VAL A 183 -11.97 16.13 5.69
N SER A 184 -11.36 16.60 6.78
CA SER A 184 -9.91 16.50 7.01
C SER A 184 -9.63 15.94 8.40
N GLY A 185 -8.39 15.58 8.71
CA GLY A 185 -8.06 15.07 10.03
C GLY A 185 -6.76 14.28 10.08
N HIS A 186 -6.62 13.45 11.11
CA HIS A 186 -5.49 12.55 11.22
C HIS A 186 -5.82 11.29 12.03
N ILE A 187 -5.07 10.22 11.79
CA ILE A 187 -5.02 9.00 12.60
C ILE A 187 -3.67 8.95 13.29
N VAL A 188 -3.68 8.69 14.60
CA VAL A 188 -2.48 8.45 15.40
C VAL A 188 -2.26 6.96 15.55
N ILE A 189 -1.07 6.49 15.20
CA ILE A 189 -0.69 5.07 15.24
C ILE A 189 0.54 4.93 16.14
N GLY A 190 0.58 3.89 16.98
CA GLY A 190 1.74 3.61 17.82
C GLY A 190 2.90 3.09 16.99
N ALA A 191 4.07 3.72 17.07
CA ALA A 191 5.20 3.38 16.20
C ALA A 191 5.76 1.98 16.44
N ARG A 192 5.73 1.51 17.69
CA ARG A 192 6.19 0.15 18.04
C ARG A 192 5.15 -0.93 17.83
N SER A 193 3.88 -0.60 18.03
CA SER A 193 2.80 -1.59 17.99
C SER A 193 2.14 -1.71 16.63
N GLY A 194 2.32 -0.71 15.75
CA GLY A 194 1.61 -0.60 14.48
C GLY A 194 0.11 -0.40 14.63
N LYS A 195 -0.42 -0.26 15.85
CA LYS A 195 -1.86 -0.20 16.14
C LYS A 195 -2.37 1.23 16.12
N VAL A 196 -3.58 1.40 15.58
CA VAL A 196 -4.34 2.65 15.71
C VAL A 196 -4.60 2.96 17.18
N LEU A 197 -4.23 4.16 17.60
CA LEU A 197 -4.46 4.67 18.95
C LEU A 197 -5.72 5.54 19.00
N ARG A 198 -5.85 6.46 18.03
CA ARG A 198 -7.02 7.35 17.90
C ARG A 198 -7.10 7.96 16.51
N ALA A 199 -8.27 8.47 16.15
CA ALA A 199 -8.48 9.32 15.00
C ALA A 199 -9.21 10.60 15.42
N ALA A 200 -8.92 11.69 14.72
CA ALA A 200 -9.65 12.94 14.84
C ALA A 200 -9.99 13.43 13.43
N LEU A 201 -11.27 13.63 13.17
CA LEU A 201 -11.80 14.12 11.91
C LEU A 201 -12.50 15.46 12.13
N THR A 202 -12.25 16.38 11.23
CA THR A 202 -12.84 17.72 11.19
C THR A 202 -13.76 17.79 9.97
N TYR A 203 -15.02 18.08 10.24
CA TYR A 203 -16.06 18.29 9.24
C TYR A 203 -16.22 19.79 9.04
N PRO A 204 -15.99 20.30 7.82
CA PRO A 204 -16.32 21.68 7.51
C PRO A 204 -17.85 21.86 7.54
N SER A 205 -18.29 22.97 8.11
CA SER A 205 -19.68 23.43 8.05
C SER A 205 -19.72 24.94 7.82
N ASP A 206 -20.83 25.47 7.35
CA ASP A 206 -20.96 26.91 7.10
C ASP A 206 -20.87 27.68 8.43
N GLY A 207 -19.75 28.41 8.61
CA GLY A 207 -19.50 29.23 9.79
C GLY A 207 -18.96 28.49 11.03
N ALA A 208 -18.75 27.17 10.98
CA ALA A 208 -18.20 26.39 12.09
C ALA A 208 -17.42 25.16 11.61
N THR A 209 -16.59 24.57 12.48
CA THR A 209 -16.00 23.24 12.23
C THR A 209 -16.42 22.31 13.35
N THR A 210 -16.91 21.13 12.99
CA THR A 210 -17.23 20.09 13.98
C THR A 210 -16.11 19.06 13.99
N GLN A 211 -15.59 18.72 15.17
CA GLN A 211 -14.57 17.69 15.32
C GLN A 211 -15.18 16.43 15.94
N THR A 212 -14.92 15.28 15.32
CA THR A 212 -15.25 13.97 15.89
C THR A 212 -13.96 13.22 16.19
N THR A 213 -13.87 12.59 17.35
CA THR A 213 -12.72 11.79 17.74
C THR A 213 -13.16 10.37 18.10
N ALA A 214 -12.31 9.40 17.80
CA ALA A 214 -12.50 8.00 18.18
C ALA A 214 -11.17 7.44 18.69
N SER A 215 -11.22 6.59 19.72
CA SER A 215 -10.03 5.97 20.32
C SER A 215 -10.11 4.45 20.23
N GLY A 216 -8.99 3.82 19.87
CA GLY A 216 -8.90 2.38 19.63
C GLY A 216 -9.39 1.95 18.24
N THR A 217 -8.90 0.80 17.79
CA THR A 217 -9.09 0.30 16.42
C THR A 217 -10.56 0.18 16.00
N ASN A 218 -11.43 -0.40 16.83
CA ASN A 218 -12.83 -0.64 16.45
C ASN A 218 -13.64 0.64 16.33
N ALA A 219 -13.52 1.54 17.32
CA ALA A 219 -14.22 2.83 17.27
C ALA A 219 -13.72 3.69 16.10
N VAL A 220 -12.42 3.64 15.79
CA VAL A 220 -11.89 4.32 14.60
C VAL A 220 -12.47 3.67 13.33
N ARG A 221 -12.51 2.34 13.24
CA ARG A 221 -13.12 1.66 12.09
C ARG A 221 -14.59 2.07 11.89
N GLU A 222 -15.38 2.11 12.96
CA GLU A 222 -16.78 2.55 12.91
C GLU A 222 -16.92 4.01 12.47
N LEU A 223 -16.05 4.89 12.98
CA LEU A 223 -15.98 6.29 12.55
C LEU A 223 -15.75 6.39 11.04
N PHE A 224 -14.80 5.63 10.48
CA PHE A 224 -14.55 5.62 9.04
C PHE A 224 -15.63 4.93 8.24
N ALA A 225 -16.29 3.89 8.77
CA ALA A 225 -17.40 3.22 8.09
C ALA A 225 -18.58 4.18 7.85
N GLY A 226 -18.89 5.03 8.83
CA GLY A 226 -19.96 6.04 8.78
C GLY A 226 -19.66 7.27 7.92
N LEU A 227 -18.42 7.47 7.47
CA LEU A 227 -18.09 8.57 6.56
C LEU A 227 -18.76 8.38 5.20
N SER A 228 -19.35 9.45 4.67
CA SER A 228 -19.69 9.50 3.25
C SER A 228 -18.48 10.01 2.45
N PRO A 229 -18.24 9.52 1.22
CA PRO A 229 -17.24 10.10 0.34
C PRO A 229 -17.48 11.60 0.15
N SER A 230 -16.41 12.40 0.08
CA SER A 230 -16.55 13.84 -0.13
C SER A 230 -17.18 14.10 -1.50
N PRO A 231 -18.33 14.78 -1.58
CA PRO A 231 -18.96 15.15 -2.84
C PRO A 231 -18.27 16.36 -3.49
N CYS A 232 -17.38 17.04 -2.76
CA CYS A 232 -16.65 18.21 -3.23
C CYS A 232 -15.48 17.81 -4.16
N PRO A 233 -15.53 18.19 -5.46
CA PRO A 233 -14.45 17.88 -6.38
C PRO A 233 -13.19 18.73 -6.07
N PRO A 234 -12.01 18.28 -6.54
CA PRO A 234 -10.80 19.09 -6.45
C PRO A 234 -10.98 20.41 -7.22
N GLY A 235 -10.57 21.53 -6.61
CA GLY A 235 -10.68 22.85 -7.21
C GLY A 235 -12.07 23.50 -7.12
N CYS A 236 -12.99 22.95 -6.32
CA CYS A 236 -14.28 23.57 -6.05
C CYS A 236 -14.11 25.00 -5.49
N ASP A 237 -14.81 25.95 -6.11
CA ASP A 237 -14.82 27.37 -5.79
C ASP A 237 -16.11 27.82 -5.09
N ALA A 238 -16.96 26.86 -4.70
CA ALA A 238 -18.22 27.18 -4.05
C ALA A 238 -17.95 28.02 -2.78
N PRO A 239 -18.75 29.07 -2.53
CA PRO A 239 -18.50 29.94 -1.39
C PRO A 239 -18.91 29.33 -0.04
N ALA A 240 -19.63 28.19 -0.06
CA ALA A 240 -20.22 27.54 1.09
C ALA A 240 -20.31 26.02 0.89
N VAL A 241 -20.36 25.28 2.00
CA VAL A 241 -20.51 23.81 2.03
C VAL A 241 -21.84 23.41 1.40
N ASP A 242 -22.95 24.05 1.76
CA ASP A 242 -24.27 23.74 1.20
C ASP A 242 -24.33 23.95 -0.32
N ALA A 243 -23.71 25.02 -0.81
CA ALA A 243 -23.60 25.30 -2.24
C ALA A 243 -22.77 24.25 -2.99
N CYS A 244 -21.74 23.70 -2.33
CA CYS A 244 -20.96 22.60 -2.85
C CYS A 244 -21.77 21.30 -2.93
N HIS A 245 -22.53 20.97 -1.88
CA HIS A 245 -23.37 19.77 -1.86
C HIS A 245 -24.50 19.82 -2.88
N ALA A 246 -25.13 20.99 -3.08
CA ALA A 246 -26.17 21.19 -4.08
C ALA A 246 -25.66 21.00 -5.53
N ARG A 247 -24.41 21.39 -5.81
CA ARG A 247 -23.77 21.20 -7.12
C ARG A 247 -23.42 19.73 -7.40
N ALA A 248 -23.06 18.96 -6.38
CA ALA A 248 -22.74 17.54 -6.54
C ALA A 248 -23.96 16.63 -6.73
N ALA A 249 -25.17 17.14 -6.47
CA ALA A 249 -26.44 16.42 -6.66
C ALA A 249 -27.08 16.62 -8.05
N GLN A 250 -26.43 17.41 -8.92
CA GLN A 250 -26.85 17.67 -10.31
C GLN A 250 -26.00 16.83 -11.27
#